data_AF-U4LL74-F1
#
_entry.id   AF-U4LL74-F1
#
_cell.length_a   1.000
_cell.length_b   1.000
_cell.length_c   1.000
_cell.angle_alpha   90.00
_cell.angle_beta   90.00
_cell.angle_gamma   90.00
#
_symmetry.space_group_name_H-M   'P 1'
#
loop_
_entity.id
_entity.type
_entity.pdbx_description
1 polymer ?
#
loop_
_entity_poly.entity_id
_entity_poly.type
_entity_poly.pdbx_seq_one_letter_code
_entity_poly.pdbx_strand_id
1 'polypeptide(L)' 'MNRFFTVPGMDHCNGGPGGNASGQVGASFQGLPKDKRYNAVLELVDWVENGNTPESIIGIKFVNDTAALGVD' A
#
# COMPACT_ATOMS: atom_id res chain seq x y z
N MET A 1 3.76 -14.36 15.31
CA MET A 1 3.56 -13.01 15.86
C MET A 1 2.69 -12.26 14.87
N ASN A 2 1.61 -11.61 15.30
CA ASN A 2 0.64 -11.00 14.39
C ASN A 2 0.82 -9.48 14.38
N ARG A 3 0.68 -8.85 13.19
CA ARG A 3 0.70 -7.39 13.03
C ARG A 3 -0.60 -6.92 12.39
N PHE A 4 -1.09 -5.77 12.85
CA PHE A 4 -2.26 -5.09 12.32
C PHE A 4 -1.86 -3.64 12.00
N PHE A 5 -2.17 -3.20 10.79
CA PHE A 5 -1.86 -1.85 10.31
C PHE A 5 -3.15 -1.11 10.03
N THR A 6 -3.34 0.05 10.65
CA THR A 6 -4.40 0.99 10.28
C THR A 6 -3.95 1.78 9.05
N VAL A 7 -4.90 2.13 8.17
CA VAL A 7 -4.64 2.96 6.99
C VAL A 7 -5.47 4.24 7.11
N PRO A 8 -4.90 5.32 7.65
CA PRO A 8 -5.63 6.58 7.82
C PRO A 8 -6.09 7.15 6.47
N GLY A 9 -7.37 7.52 6.39
CA GLY A 9 -7.96 8.12 5.20
C GLY A 9 -8.24 7.13 4.06
N MET A 10 -8.17 5.83 4.29
CA MET A 10 -8.71 4.82 3.38
C MET A 10 -10.14 4.46 3.78
N ASP A 11 -11.04 4.40 2.80
CA ASP A 11 -12.40 3.89 2.99
C ASP A 11 -12.42 2.35 2.97
N HIS A 12 -13.55 1.73 2.63
CA HIS A 12 -13.64 0.27 2.52
C HIS A 12 -12.77 -0.23 1.36
N CYS A 13 -11.60 -0.80 1.71
CA CYS A 13 -10.61 -1.44 0.84
C CYS A 13 -9.82 -0.53 -0.12
N ASN A 14 -10.39 0.58 -0.58
CA ASN A 14 -9.75 1.56 -1.48
C ASN A 14 -10.43 2.94 -1.36
N GLY A 15 -9.90 3.96 -2.04
CA GLY A 15 -10.48 5.30 -2.04
C GLY A 15 -10.28 6.03 -0.72
N GLY A 16 -11.05 7.09 -0.50
CA GLY A 16 -10.91 7.96 0.66
C GLY A 16 -9.83 9.05 0.48
N PRO A 17 -9.74 10.00 1.42
CA PRO A 17 -8.89 11.19 1.30
C PRO A 17 -7.40 10.94 1.55
N GLY A 18 -7.00 9.73 1.95
CA GLY A 18 -5.64 9.39 2.37
C GLY A 18 -4.93 8.41 1.44
N GLY A 19 -3.77 7.92 1.89
CA GLY A 19 -2.91 7.00 1.15
C GLY A 19 -3.53 5.61 1.02
N ASN A 20 -4.45 5.45 0.07
CA ASN A 20 -5.20 4.21 -0.14
C ASN A 20 -4.51 3.20 -1.07
N ALA A 21 -3.49 3.63 -1.83
CA ALA A 21 -2.77 2.76 -2.74
C ALA A 21 -1.56 2.13 -2.04
N SER A 22 -1.67 0.87 -1.61
CA SER A 22 -0.59 0.12 -0.94
C SER A 22 -0.43 -1.32 -1.45
N GLY A 23 -0.92 -1.60 -2.67
CA GLY A 23 -0.77 -2.92 -3.29
C GLY A 23 -1.55 -4.03 -2.58
N GLN A 24 -2.68 -3.70 -1.95
CA GLN A 24 -3.52 -4.65 -1.22
C GLN A 24 -4.64 -5.25 -2.07
N VAL A 25 -5.25 -4.49 -2.98
CA VAL A 25 -6.32 -4.95 -3.90
C VAL A 25 -6.23 -4.29 -5.27
N GLY A 26 -6.52 -5.03 -6.36
CA GLY A 26 -6.85 -4.48 -7.69
C GLY A 26 -6.14 -3.17 -8.12
N ALA A 27 -6.88 -2.06 -8.10
CA ALA A 27 -6.41 -0.74 -8.54
C ALA A 27 -5.23 -0.17 -7.70
N SER A 28 -5.12 -0.55 -6.43
CA SER A 28 -4.03 -0.09 -5.54
C SER A 28 -2.64 -0.56 -5.95
N PHE A 29 -2.53 -1.48 -6.92
CA PHE A 29 -1.26 -1.91 -7.51
C PHE A 29 -0.75 -0.96 -8.60
N GLN A 30 -1.61 -0.12 -9.18
CA GLN A 30 -1.27 0.67 -10.35
C GLN A 30 -0.40 1.87 -9.98
N GLY A 31 0.73 2.03 -10.68
CA GLY A 31 1.65 3.16 -10.52
C GLY A 31 2.45 3.20 -9.23
N LEU A 32 2.40 2.14 -8.41
CA LEU A 32 3.26 2.02 -7.24
C LEU A 32 4.74 1.90 -7.64
N PRO A 33 5.66 2.44 -6.83
CA PRO A 33 7.08 2.13 -6.93
C PRO A 33 7.33 0.62 -6.90
N LYS A 34 8.36 0.15 -7.62
CA LYS A 34 8.85 -1.23 -7.53
C LYS A 34 9.70 -1.44 -6.28
N ASP A 35 9.16 -1.05 -5.13
CA ASP A 35 9.75 -1.16 -3.81
C ASP A 35 8.70 -1.76 -2.88
N LYS A 36 9.07 -2.85 -2.19
CA LYS A 36 8.17 -3.59 -1.30
C LYS A 36 7.51 -2.69 -0.26
N ARG A 37 8.17 -1.62 0.18
CA ARG A 37 7.63 -0.70 1.21
C ARG A 37 6.29 -0.08 0.82
N TYR A 38 5.97 -0.01 -0.48
CA TYR A 38 4.73 0.54 -1.02
C TYR A 38 3.69 -0.55 -1.37
N ASN A 39 4.00 -1.83 -1.13
CA ASN A 39 3.19 -2.97 -1.55
C ASN A 39 3.09 -4.01 -0.44
N ALA A 40 1.92 -4.08 0.21
CA ALA A 40 1.64 -4.97 1.32
C ALA A 40 1.86 -6.45 0.98
N VAL A 41 1.59 -6.87 -0.26
CA VAL A 41 1.82 -8.26 -0.69
C VAL A 41 3.32 -8.55 -0.80
N LEU A 42 4.11 -7.63 -1.34
CA LEU A 42 5.57 -7.80 -1.41
C LEU A 42 6.24 -7.75 -0.04
N GLU A 43 5.76 -6.91 0.90
CA GLU A 43 6.21 -6.96 2.29
C GLU A 43 5.88 -8.29 2.96
N LEU A 44 4.70 -8.86 2.69
CA LEU A 44 4.33 -10.17 3.22
C LEU A 44 5.24 -11.28 2.67
N VAL A 45 5.54 -11.25 1.37
CA VAL A 45 6.47 -12.20 0.74
C VAL A 45 7.84 -12.10 1.37
N ASP A 46 8.40 -10.89 1.48
CA ASP A 46 9.73 -10.69 2.07
C ASP A 46 9.78 -11.07 3.56
N TRP A 47 8.68 -10.87 4.29
CA TRP A 47 8.57 -11.34 5.68
C TRP A 47 8.60 -12.87 5.77
N VAL A 48 7.81 -13.56 4.96
CA VAL A 48 7.71 -15.03 4.98
C VAL A 48 9.01 -15.68 4.50
N GLU A 49 9.60 -15.17 3.42
CA GLU A 49 10.75 -15.79 2.77
C GLU A 49 12.09 -15.41 3.42
N ASN A 50 12.23 -14.17 3.90
CA ASN A 50 13.50 -13.64 4.40
C ASN A 50 13.48 -13.28 5.90
N GLY A 51 12.33 -13.39 6.57
CA GLY A 51 12.19 -13.04 7.99
C GLY A 51 12.16 -11.54 8.28
N ASN A 52 12.18 -10.71 7.23
CA ASN A 52 12.18 -9.25 7.34
C ASN A 52 10.78 -8.76 7.73
N THR A 53 10.59 -8.48 9.02
CA THR A 53 9.27 -8.11 9.52
C THR A 53 8.97 -6.62 9.24
N PRO A 54 7.85 -6.27 8.59
CA PRO A 54 7.55 -4.88 8.24
C PRO A 54 7.17 -4.05 9.47
N GLU A 55 7.81 -2.90 9.65
CA GLU A 55 7.42 -1.89 10.67
C GLU A 55 6.28 -1.00 10.20
N SER A 56 6.16 -0.79 8.89
CA SER A 56 5.13 0.02 8.26
C SER A 56 4.90 -0.42 6.81
N ILE A 57 3.72 -0.09 6.28
CA ILE A 57 3.41 -0.18 4.85
C ILE A 57 3.05 1.24 4.39
N ILE A 58 3.69 1.72 3.32
CA ILE A 58 3.52 3.08 2.81
C ILE A 58 2.39 3.09 1.78
N GLY A 59 1.29 3.77 2.09
CA GLY A 59 0.23 4.06 1.13
C GLY A 59 0.46 5.37 0.38
N ILE A 60 0.08 5.42 -0.90
CA ILE A 60 0.13 6.62 -1.74
C ILE A 60 -1.29 7.14 -2.00
N LYS A 61 -1.50 8.45 -1.91
CA LYS A 61 -2.69 9.11 -2.46
C LYS A 61 -2.35 9.57 -3.87
N PHE A 62 -3.07 9.07 -4.86
CA PHE A 62 -2.96 9.59 -6.23
C PHE A 62 -4.04 10.63 -6.48
N VAL A 63 -3.74 11.59 -7.36
CA VAL A 63 -4.70 12.60 -7.81
C VAL A 63 -5.91 11.90 -8.42
N ASN A 64 -7.10 12.15 -7.85
CA ASN A 64 -8.35 11.46 -8.21
C ASN A 64 -8.23 9.92 -8.25
N ASP A 65 -7.41 9.34 -7.39
CA ASP A 65 -7.11 7.89 -7.34
C ASP A 65 -6.61 7.31 -8.69
N THR A 66 -6.03 8.18 -9.53
CA THR A 66 -5.54 7.84 -10.86
C THR A 66 -4.04 8.04 -10.92
N ALA A 67 -3.27 6.95 -10.89
CA ALA A 67 -1.81 7.02 -10.82
C ALA A 67 -1.16 7.82 -11.97
N ALA A 68 -1.77 7.80 -13.17
CA ALA A 68 -1.29 8.56 -14.32
C ALA A 68 -1.35 10.09 -14.12
N LEU A 69 -2.14 10.58 -13.15
CA LEU A 69 -2.23 12.00 -12.80
C LEU A 69 -1.22 12.43 -11.74
N GLY A 70 -0.43 11.49 -11.20
CA GLY A 70 0.59 11.78 -10.18
C GLY A 70 0.09 11.62 -8.73
N VAL A 71 0.99 11.95 -7.80
CA VAL A 71 0.76 11.89 -6.35
C VAL A 71 0.12 13.21 -5.89
N ASP A 72 -0.87 13.11 -5.01
CA ASP A 72 -1.57 14.24 -4.36
C ASP A 72 -0.77 14.79 -3.18
#